data_AF-A0A318SL52-F1
#
_entry.id   AF-A0A318SL52-F1
#
_cell.length_a   1.000
_cell.length_b   1.000
_cell.length_c   1.000
_cell.angle_alpha   90.00
_cell.angle_beta   90.00
_cell.angle_gamma   90.00
#
_symmetry.space_group_name_H-M   'P 1'
#
loop_
_entity.id
_entity.type
_entity.pdbx_description
1 polymer ?
#
loop_
_entity_poly.entity_id
_entity_poly.type
_entity_poly.pdbx_seq_one_letter_code
_entity_poly.pdbx_strand_id
1 'polypeptide(L)'
;MNFWEALHNFALPIPIVGHYLVLLSAILFVWSLALIRNPTPSRGFLLVLRLNWLAYALNTVAGLALQFSGRHVPSAVADAARGDGRTILGYLPDPSRHWEHLMYGLIAILSLGGTELILNGRKYGMTRWVRFVPVATLLLAAVAYRAVQVAYLPGATPGT
;
A
#
# COMPACT_ATOMS: atom_id res chain seq x y z
N MET A 1 -17.82 5.81 12.97
CA MET A 1 -16.88 5.21 12.00
C MET A 1 -17.63 4.16 11.20
N ASN A 2 -17.70 4.26 9.87
CA ASN A 2 -18.36 3.26 9.02
C ASN A 2 -17.40 2.11 8.65
N PHE A 3 -17.94 1.01 8.09
CA PHE A 3 -17.14 -0.18 7.74
C PHE A 3 -15.96 0.16 6.82
N TRP A 4 -16.17 1.01 5.82
CA TRP A 4 -15.14 1.40 4.85
C TRP A 4 -14.01 2.21 5.49
N GLU A 5 -14.33 3.13 6.41
CA GLU A 5 -13.32 3.83 7.22
C GLU A 5 -12.55 2.87 8.12
N ALA A 6 -13.24 1.95 8.79
CA ALA A 6 -12.62 0.99 9.70
C ALA A 6 -11.62 0.09 8.95
N LEU A 7 -12.00 -0.39 7.77
CA LEU A 7 -11.16 -1.21 6.91
C LEU A 7 -9.97 -0.42 6.34
N HIS A 8 -10.22 0.80 5.86
CA HIS A 8 -9.19 1.64 5.23
C HIS A 8 -8.17 2.20 6.23
N ASN A 9 -8.58 2.43 7.48
CA ASN A 9 -7.72 3.02 8.52
C ASN A 9 -7.16 1.99 9.51
N PHE A 10 -7.36 0.68 9.28
CA PHE A 10 -6.93 -0.33 10.22
C PHE A 10 -5.40 -0.32 10.39
N ALA A 11 -4.94 -0.10 11.62
CA ALA A 11 -3.53 -0.19 11.96
C ALA A 11 -3.36 -0.70 13.39
N LEU A 12 -2.30 -1.47 13.62
CA LEU A 12 -1.78 -1.71 14.96
C LEU A 12 -1.33 -0.37 15.58
N PRO A 13 -1.21 -0.26 16.92
CA PRO A 13 -0.78 0.96 17.62
C PRO A 13 0.72 1.24 17.46
N ILE A 14 1.24 1.12 16.24
CA ILE A 14 2.60 1.40 15.82
C ILE A 14 2.47 2.36 14.62
N PRO A 15 2.87 3.64 14.75
CA PRO A 15 2.64 4.64 13.71
C PRO A 15 3.22 4.21 12.35
N ILE A 16 2.43 4.33 11.28
CA ILE A 16 2.72 4.00 9.87
C ILE A 16 3.03 2.52 9.62
N VAL A 17 3.95 1.93 10.38
CA VAL A 17 4.39 0.53 10.28
C VAL A 17 3.30 -0.45 10.72
N GLY A 18 2.42 -0.03 11.64
CA GLY A 18 1.31 -0.84 12.12
C GLY A 18 0.19 -1.05 11.10
N HIS A 19 0.21 -0.33 9.96
CA HIS A 19 -0.80 -0.49 8.93
C HIS A 19 -0.69 -1.87 8.27
N TYR A 20 -1.81 -2.58 8.15
CA TYR A 20 -1.81 -3.99 7.71
C TYR A 20 -1.17 -4.19 6.33
N LEU A 21 -1.34 -3.26 5.39
CA LEU A 21 -0.67 -3.31 4.08
C LEU A 21 0.86 -3.28 4.19
N VAL A 22 1.41 -2.47 5.11
CA VAL A 22 2.86 -2.37 5.33
C VAL A 22 3.38 -3.68 5.91
N LEU A 23 2.70 -4.22 6.93
CA LEU A 23 3.08 -5.49 7.58
C LEU A 23 3.02 -6.66 6.60
N LEU A 24 1.92 -6.81 5.86
CA LEU A 24 1.76 -7.90 4.88
C LEU A 24 2.80 -7.81 3.74
N SER A 25 3.10 -6.60 3.28
CA SER A 25 4.11 -6.38 2.24
C SER A 25 5.52 -6.67 2.76
N ALA A 26 5.82 -6.27 4.01
CA ALA A 26 7.09 -6.54 4.67
C ALA A 26 7.31 -8.05 4.90
N ILE A 27 6.28 -8.77 5.36
CA ILE A 27 6.32 -10.24 5.50
C ILE A 27 6.61 -10.88 4.14
N LEU A 28 5.92 -10.45 3.09
CA LEU A 28 6.14 -10.94 1.73
C LEU A 28 7.58 -10.67 1.25
N PHE A 29 8.12 -9.47 1.52
CA PHE A 29 9.50 -9.12 1.21
C PHE A 29 10.50 -10.02 1.94
N VAL A 30 10.41 -10.11 3.27
CA VAL A 30 11.32 -10.94 4.07
C VAL A 30 11.28 -12.40 3.61
N TRP A 31 10.09 -12.94 3.36
CA TRP A 31 9.94 -14.31 2.86
C TRP A 31 10.52 -14.49 1.45
N SER A 32 10.37 -13.48 0.58
CA SER A 32 10.91 -13.55 -0.79
C SER A 32 12.43 -13.66 -0.83
N LEU A 33 13.17 -13.22 0.20
CA LEU A 33 14.63 -13.36 0.26
C LEU A 33 15.09 -14.82 0.14
N ALA A 34 14.27 -15.78 0.59
CA ALA A 34 14.55 -17.21 0.41
C ALA A 34 14.65 -17.62 -1.07
N LEU A 35 13.97 -16.90 -1.97
CA LEU A 35 13.92 -17.16 -3.41
C LEU A 35 15.25 -16.88 -4.12
N ILE A 36 16.13 -16.09 -3.51
CA ILE A 36 17.48 -15.82 -4.03
C ILE A 36 18.27 -17.13 -4.08
N ARG A 37 18.18 -17.92 -3.01
CA ARG A 37 18.90 -19.20 -2.87
C ARG A 37 18.12 -20.36 -3.47
N ASN A 38 16.81 -20.42 -3.23
CA ASN A 38 15.94 -21.47 -3.75
C ASN A 38 14.80 -20.86 -4.58
N PRO A 39 14.88 -20.85 -5.93
CA PRO A 39 13.89 -20.20 -6.80
C PRO A 39 12.56 -20.97 -6.92
N THR A 40 12.20 -21.72 -5.88
CA THR A 40 10.94 -22.46 -5.77
C THR A 40 10.08 -21.82 -4.69
N PRO A 41 9.01 -21.10 -5.05
CA PRO A 41 8.11 -20.51 -4.06
C PRO A 41 7.38 -21.61 -3.29
N SER A 42 7.36 -21.49 -1.97
CA SER A 42 6.59 -22.38 -1.11
C SER A 42 5.09 -22.08 -1.24
N ARG A 43 4.24 -23.04 -0.87
CA ARG A 43 2.78 -22.82 -0.81
C ARG A 43 2.42 -21.67 0.14
N GLY A 44 3.14 -21.56 1.26
CA GLY A 44 2.95 -20.46 2.22
C GLY A 44 3.28 -19.10 1.63
N PHE A 45 4.37 -18.99 0.85
CA PHE A 45 4.70 -17.76 0.14
C PHE A 45 3.60 -17.34 -0.84
N LEU A 46 3.07 -18.30 -1.62
CA LEU A 46 1.97 -18.04 -2.54
C LEU A 46 0.69 -17.61 -1.81
N LEU A 47 0.39 -18.20 -0.66
CA LEU A 47 -0.73 -17.78 0.18
C LEU A 47 -0.57 -16.32 0.65
N VAL A 48 0.60 -15.94 1.16
CA VAL A 48 0.86 -14.55 1.58
C VAL A 48 0.77 -13.57 0.42
N LEU A 49 1.20 -13.98 -0.78
CA LEU A 49 1.03 -13.17 -2.00
C LEU A 49 -0.45 -12.96 -2.35
N ARG A 50 -1.29 -14.00 -2.23
CA ARG A 50 -2.75 -13.89 -2.42
C ARG A 50 -3.39 -13.00 -1.35
N LEU A 51 -2.96 -13.11 -0.10
CA LEU A 51 -3.42 -12.24 0.99
C LEU A 51 -3.05 -10.78 0.75
N ASN A 52 -1.85 -10.50 0.21
CA ASN A 52 -1.49 -9.14 -0.21
C ASN A 52 -2.44 -8.65 -1.32
N TRP A 53 -2.65 -9.44 -2.38
CA TRP A 53 -3.61 -9.08 -3.43
C TRP A 53 -4.99 -8.73 -2.88
N LEU A 54 -5.52 -9.58 -2.00
CA LEU A 54 -6.82 -9.35 -1.36
C LEU A 54 -6.81 -8.08 -0.52
N ALA A 55 -5.79 -7.87 0.31
CA ALA A 55 -5.68 -6.71 1.19
C ALA A 55 -5.59 -5.40 0.39
N TYR A 56 -4.76 -5.35 -0.66
CA TYR A 56 -4.67 -4.18 -1.54
C TYR A 56 -5.98 -3.94 -2.30
N ALA A 57 -6.61 -4.99 -2.84
CA ALA A 57 -7.89 -4.85 -3.53
C ALA A 57 -8.99 -4.31 -2.61
N LEU A 58 -9.11 -4.87 -1.39
CA LEU A 58 -10.05 -4.40 -0.39
C LEU A 58 -9.78 -2.95 0.01
N ASN A 59 -8.52 -2.57 0.22
CA ASN A 59 -8.16 -1.20 0.56
C ASN A 59 -8.45 -0.23 -0.59
N THR A 60 -8.14 -0.61 -1.83
CA THR A 60 -8.43 0.21 -3.02
C THR A 60 -9.93 0.39 -3.21
N VAL A 61 -10.73 -0.68 -3.07
CA VAL A 61 -12.20 -0.57 -3.16
C VAL A 61 -12.74 0.32 -2.05
N ALA A 62 -12.24 0.18 -0.81
CA ALA A 62 -12.61 1.06 0.29
C ALA A 62 -12.25 2.53 -0.01
N GLY A 63 -11.04 2.80 -0.52
CA GLY A 63 -10.59 4.13 -0.90
C GLY A 63 -11.43 4.75 -2.01
N LEU A 64 -11.76 3.98 -3.06
CA LEU A 64 -12.65 4.43 -4.13
C LEU A 64 -14.06 4.72 -3.61
N ALA A 65 -14.63 3.85 -2.77
CA ALA A 65 -15.94 4.07 -2.16
C ALA A 65 -15.96 5.36 -1.31
N LEU A 66 -14.89 5.61 -0.54
CA LEU A 66 -14.72 6.84 0.22
C LEU A 66 -14.61 8.06 -0.70
N GLN A 67 -13.83 7.98 -1.77
CA GLN A 67 -13.71 9.05 -2.77
C GLN A 67 -15.06 9.40 -3.41
N PHE A 68 -15.87 8.41 -3.81
CA PHE A 68 -17.21 8.64 -4.37
C PHE A 68 -18.20 9.23 -3.35
N SER A 69 -17.95 9.04 -2.04
CA SER A 69 -18.70 9.70 -0.97
C SER A 69 -18.20 11.11 -0.64
N GLY A 70 -17.29 11.68 -1.45
CA GLY A 70 -16.73 13.02 -1.25
C GLY A 70 -15.62 13.08 -0.20
N ARG A 71 -15.07 11.92 0.22
CA ARG A 71 -13.98 11.87 1.19
C ARG A 71 -12.65 11.72 0.49
N HIS A 72 -11.69 12.53 0.91
CA HIS A 72 -10.37 12.55 0.32
C HIS A 72 -9.32 12.04 1.31
N VAL A 73 -8.09 11.96 0.83
CA VAL A 73 -6.93 11.61 1.66
C VAL A 73 -6.85 12.58 2.84
N PRO A 74 -6.74 12.09 4.11
CA PRO A 74 -6.88 12.95 5.29
C PRO A 74 -5.90 14.12 5.36
N SER A 75 -4.68 13.95 4.83
CA SER A 75 -3.66 15.00 4.74
C SER A 75 -3.92 16.05 3.65
N ALA A 76 -4.83 15.78 2.71
CA ALA A 76 -5.04 16.60 1.52
C ALA A 76 -6.18 17.62 1.64
N VAL A 77 -7.06 17.47 2.65
CA VAL A 77 -8.26 18.30 2.79
C VAL A 77 -8.47 18.81 4.20
N ALA A 78 -9.06 20.01 4.30
CA ALA A 78 -9.49 20.55 5.59
C ALA A 78 -10.61 19.69 6.19
N ASP A 79 -10.56 19.51 7.50
CA ASP A 79 -11.62 18.85 8.24
C ASP A 79 -12.73 19.87 8.55
N ALA A 80 -13.87 19.71 7.88
CA ALA A 80 -15.04 20.56 8.06
C ALA A 80 -15.54 20.57 9.52
N ALA A 81 -15.31 19.49 10.28
CA ALA A 81 -15.72 19.40 11.68
C ALA A 81 -14.86 20.27 12.61
N ARG A 82 -13.61 20.59 12.23
CA ARG A 82 -12.73 21.45 13.02
C ARG A 82 -13.00 22.94 12.84
N GLY A 83 -13.44 23.35 11.65
CA GLY A 83 -13.77 24.75 11.35
C GLY A 83 -12.57 25.72 11.34
N ASP A 84 -11.34 25.25 11.58
CA ASP A 84 -10.11 26.05 11.63
C ASP A 84 -9.26 25.96 10.36
N GLY A 85 -9.79 25.29 9.32
CA GLY A 85 -9.11 25.09 8.03
C GLY A 85 -7.98 24.06 8.06
N ARG A 86 -7.78 23.32 9.16
CA ARG A 86 -6.74 22.27 9.27
C ARG A 86 -7.30 20.89 8.94
N THR A 87 -6.41 19.98 8.57
CA THR A 87 -6.76 18.55 8.38
C THR A 87 -7.19 17.91 9.70
N ILE A 88 -7.76 16.70 9.66
CA ILE A 88 -8.08 15.89 10.86
C ILE A 88 -6.83 15.54 11.69
N LEU A 89 -5.64 15.75 11.13
CA LEU A 89 -4.34 15.51 11.76
C LEU A 89 -3.69 16.80 12.29
N GLY A 90 -4.32 17.96 12.08
CA GLY A 90 -3.90 19.24 12.66
C GLY A 90 -2.89 20.01 11.81
N TYR A 91 -2.62 19.54 10.59
CA TYR A 91 -1.73 20.16 9.61
C TYR A 91 -2.51 21.05 8.63
N LEU A 92 -1.80 21.89 7.88
CA LEU A 92 -2.39 22.53 6.71
C LEU A 92 -2.67 21.46 5.63
N PRO A 93 -3.83 21.53 4.94
CA PRO A 93 -4.15 20.63 3.84
C PRO A 93 -3.10 20.70 2.72
N ASP A 94 -2.75 19.57 2.12
CA ASP A 94 -1.84 19.50 0.98
C ASP A 94 -2.46 18.70 -0.18
N PRO A 95 -3.08 19.38 -1.18
CA PRO A 95 -3.76 18.71 -2.28
C PRO A 95 -2.87 17.75 -3.09
N SER A 96 -1.54 17.98 -3.12
CA SER A 96 -0.60 17.12 -3.85
C SER A 96 -0.60 15.68 -3.32
N ARG A 97 -0.91 15.49 -2.03
CA ARG A 97 -1.00 14.19 -1.38
C ARG A 97 -2.05 13.29 -2.01
N HIS A 98 -3.09 13.85 -2.63
CA HIS A 98 -4.09 13.04 -3.33
C HIS A 98 -3.49 12.30 -4.54
N TRP A 99 -2.73 13.02 -5.38
CA TRP A 99 -2.07 12.43 -6.54
C TRP A 99 -0.97 11.47 -6.18
N GLU A 100 -0.17 11.80 -5.16
CA GLU A 100 0.85 10.88 -4.65
C GLU A 100 0.24 9.57 -4.17
N HIS A 101 -0.90 9.63 -3.47
CA HIS A 101 -1.57 8.43 -2.97
C HIS A 101 -2.04 7.52 -4.11
N LEU A 102 -2.58 8.11 -5.19
CA LEU A 102 -2.97 7.37 -6.40
C LEU A 102 -1.76 6.77 -7.13
N MET A 103 -0.66 7.53 -7.25
CA MET A 103 0.60 7.05 -7.83
C MET A 103 1.13 5.84 -7.07
N TYR A 104 1.20 5.91 -5.74
CA TYR A 104 1.64 4.78 -4.92
C TYR A 104 0.69 3.58 -5.03
N GLY A 105 -0.63 3.81 -5.13
CA GLY A 105 -1.59 2.75 -5.43
C GLY A 105 -1.29 2.02 -6.75
N LEU A 106 -1.01 2.76 -7.82
CA LEU A 106 -0.63 2.18 -9.11
C LEU A 106 0.67 1.38 -9.03
N ILE A 107 1.71 1.92 -8.38
CA ILE A 107 3.00 1.22 -8.23
C ILE A 107 2.81 -0.08 -7.44
N ALA A 108 1.98 -0.08 -6.39
CA ALA A 108 1.70 -1.31 -5.63
C ALA A 108 1.06 -2.39 -6.50
N ILE A 109 0.08 -2.04 -7.34
CA ILE A 109 -0.55 -2.97 -8.29
C ILE A 109 0.48 -3.51 -9.28
N LEU A 110 1.33 -2.65 -9.83
CA LEU A 110 2.39 -3.05 -10.76
C LEU A 110 3.42 -3.99 -10.09
N SER A 111 3.80 -3.73 -8.85
CA SER A 111 4.70 -4.60 -8.08
C SER A 111 4.08 -5.97 -7.81
N LEU A 112 2.80 -6.03 -7.44
CA LEU A 112 2.07 -7.30 -7.25
C LEU A 112 1.90 -8.07 -8.57
N GLY A 113 1.52 -7.38 -9.64
CA GLY A 113 1.39 -7.93 -10.98
C GLY A 113 2.71 -8.46 -11.53
N GLY A 114 3.78 -7.67 -11.40
CA GLY A 114 5.13 -8.09 -11.79
C GLY A 114 5.61 -9.30 -11.01
N THR A 115 5.34 -9.36 -9.71
CA THR A 115 5.63 -10.55 -8.88
C THR A 115 4.90 -11.78 -9.41
N GLU A 116 3.60 -11.68 -9.71
CA GLU A 116 2.83 -12.78 -10.31
C GLU A 116 3.38 -13.23 -11.67
N LEU A 117 3.69 -12.27 -12.55
CA LEU A 117 4.23 -12.58 -13.87
C LEU A 117 5.56 -13.32 -13.77
N ILE A 118 6.45 -12.90 -12.87
CA ILE A 118 7.73 -13.57 -12.62
C ILE A 118 7.51 -15.01 -12.12
N LEU A 119 6.62 -15.21 -11.14
CA LEU A 119 6.37 -16.53 -10.55
C LEU A 119 5.67 -17.48 -11.53
N ASN A 120 4.73 -16.99 -12.32
CA ASN A 120 4.06 -17.76 -13.37
C ASN A 120 4.99 -18.04 -14.56
N GLY A 121 5.90 -17.10 -14.88
CA GLY A 121 6.98 -17.24 -15.86
C GLY A 121 7.82 -18.50 -15.67
N ARG A 122 7.97 -18.97 -14.42
CA ARG A 122 8.67 -20.23 -14.09
C ARG A 122 8.09 -21.44 -14.85
N LYS A 123 6.79 -21.47 -15.11
CA LYS A 123 6.13 -22.55 -15.89
C LYS A 123 6.65 -22.62 -17.33
N TYR A 124 7.25 -21.54 -17.83
CA TYR A 124 7.81 -21.40 -19.17
C TYR A 124 9.36 -21.44 -19.17
N GLY A 125 9.98 -22.02 -18.13
CA GLY A 125 11.44 -22.15 -18.04
C GLY A 125 12.19 -20.88 -17.59
N MET A 126 11.49 -19.82 -17.23
CA MET A 126 12.07 -18.52 -16.82
C MET A 126 12.53 -18.48 -15.35
N THR A 127 13.06 -19.58 -14.81
CA THR A 127 13.38 -19.75 -13.38
C THR A 127 14.37 -18.71 -12.84
N ARG A 128 15.27 -18.20 -13.70
CA ARG A 128 16.24 -17.16 -13.31
C ARG A 128 15.57 -15.88 -12.81
N TRP A 129 14.38 -15.56 -13.32
CA TRP A 129 13.69 -14.31 -13.01
C TRP A 129 13.09 -14.31 -11.60
N VAL A 130 12.82 -15.49 -11.03
CA VAL A 130 12.31 -15.64 -9.66
C VAL A 130 13.25 -14.99 -8.63
N ARG A 131 14.55 -14.89 -8.93
CA ARG A 131 15.53 -14.22 -8.08
C ARG A 131 15.32 -12.70 -7.97
N PHE A 132 14.52 -12.10 -8.86
CA PHE A 132 14.16 -10.67 -8.80
C PHE A 132 12.86 -10.40 -8.03
N VAL A 133 12.13 -11.44 -7.60
CA VAL A 133 10.94 -11.26 -6.74
C VAL A 133 11.23 -10.41 -5.50
N PRO A 134 12.37 -10.55 -4.79
CA PRO A 134 12.74 -9.66 -3.69
C PRO A 134 12.76 -8.17 -4.02
N VAL A 135 13.13 -7.80 -5.24
CA VAL A 135 13.17 -6.40 -5.66
C VAL A 135 11.74 -5.88 -5.81
N ALA A 136 10.86 -6.67 -6.43
CA ALA A 136 9.46 -6.32 -6.60
C ALA A 136 8.70 -6.22 -5.27
N THR A 137 8.96 -7.14 -4.34
CA THR A 137 8.33 -7.15 -3.00
C THR A 137 8.91 -6.09 -2.07
N LEU A 138 10.21 -5.75 -2.19
CA LEU A 138 10.80 -4.60 -1.52
C LEU A 138 10.14 -3.29 -1.98
N LEU A 139 10.00 -3.12 -3.31
CA LEU A 139 9.31 -1.97 -3.88
C LEU A 139 7.87 -1.88 -3.36
N LEU A 140 7.15 -2.99 -3.33
CA LEU A 140 5.79 -3.05 -2.76
C LEU A 140 5.78 -2.59 -1.29
N ALA A 141 6.69 -3.08 -0.45
CA ALA A 141 6.77 -2.71 0.95
C ALA A 141 7.09 -1.22 1.14
N ALA A 142 8.04 -0.68 0.37
CA ALA A 142 8.38 0.74 0.39
C ALA A 142 7.19 1.61 -0.04
N VAL A 143 6.47 1.18 -1.07
CA VAL A 143 5.29 1.88 -1.59
C VAL A 143 4.13 1.83 -0.58
N ALA A 144 3.90 0.69 0.08
CA ALA A 144 2.93 0.58 1.17
C ALA A 144 3.21 1.62 2.26
N TYR A 145 4.47 1.70 2.69
CA TYR A 145 4.91 2.65 3.70
C TYR A 145 4.67 4.10 3.25
N ARG A 146 5.04 4.43 2.01
CA ARG A 146 4.84 5.77 1.44
C ARG A 146 3.37 6.14 1.28
N ALA A 147 2.52 5.21 0.84
CA ALA A 147 1.09 5.43 0.70
C ALA A 147 0.46 5.79 2.06
N VAL A 148 0.82 5.08 3.12
CA VAL A 148 0.37 5.38 4.49
C VAL A 148 0.94 6.72 4.96
N GLN A 149 2.23 6.97 4.75
CA GLN A 149 2.85 8.26 5.10
C GLN A 149 2.12 9.45 4.45
N VAL A 150 1.84 9.35 3.15
CA VAL A 150 1.11 10.36 2.37
C VAL A 150 -0.30 10.57 2.90
N ALA A 151 -0.95 9.52 3.38
CA ALA A 151 -2.29 9.62 3.97
C ALA A 151 -2.31 10.39 5.30
N TYR A 152 -1.23 10.28 6.09
CA TYR A 152 -1.19 10.82 7.45
C TYR A 152 -0.29 12.05 7.65
N LEU A 153 0.59 12.39 6.73
CA LEU A 153 1.54 13.50 6.88
C LEU A 153 1.46 14.47 5.70
N PRO A 154 1.57 15.80 5.94
CA PRO A 154 1.60 16.81 4.88
C PRO A 154 2.88 16.70 4.05
N GLY A 155 2.84 17.17 2.80
CA GLY A 155 3.89 17.00 1.80
C GLY A 155 4.69 18.26 1.53
N ALA A 156 5.02 18.46 0.26
CA ALA A 156 5.89 19.56 -0.17
C ALA A 156 5.14 20.89 -0.29
N THR A 157 3.81 20.85 -0.36
CA THR A 157 2.95 22.02 -0.59
C THR A 157 1.81 22.15 0.44
N PRO A 158 2.10 22.23 1.76
CA PRO A 158 1.04 22.43 2.75
C PRO A 158 0.47 23.85 2.67
N GLY A 159 -0.87 23.97 2.58
CA GLY A 159 -1.59 25.24 2.59
C GLY A 159 -1.71 25.96 1.25
N THR A 160 -1.37 25.29 0.15
CA THR A 160 -1.54 25.80 -1.23
C THR A 160 -2.84 25.35 -1.86
#